data_AF-A0A6P0XR63-F1
#
_entry.id   AF-A0A6P0XR63-F1
#
_cell.length_a   1.000
_cell.length_b   1.000
_cell.length_c   1.000
_cell.angle_alpha   90.00
_cell.angle_beta   90.00
_cell.angle_gamma   90.00
#
_symmetry.space_group_name_H-M   'P 1'
#
loop_
_entity.id
_entity.type
_entity.pdbx_description
1 polymer ?
#
loop_
_entity_poly.entity_id
_entity_poly.type
_entity_poly.pdbx_seq_one_letter_code
_entity_poly.pdbx_strand_id
1 'polypeptide(L)'
;MLDYNYCWRRHWVEKWPGQNVKNESIEEFITRFPSVKEVMIDGTERPIQRPQDQQKQKDHYSGKKKRHTSQHLILTDRERPVLVLSLMTRG
;
A
#
# COMPACT_ATOMS: atom_id res chain seq x y z
N MET A 1 -22.09 16.15 -1.71
CA MET A 1 -20.75 16.28 -1.09
C MET A 1 -20.57 15.01 -0.25
N LEU A 2 -20.02 13.94 -0.83
CA LEU A 2 -19.79 12.71 -0.07
C LEU A 2 -18.42 12.84 0.59
N ASP A 3 -18.42 13.13 1.88
CA ASP A 3 -17.23 13.09 2.71
C ASP A 3 -16.68 11.67 2.71
N TYR A 4 -15.58 11.47 1.96
CA TYR A 4 -14.78 10.25 1.87
C TYR A 4 -13.99 9.99 3.18
N ASN A 5 -14.63 10.18 4.34
CA ASN A 5 -13.98 10.18 5.65
C ASN A 5 -14.61 9.21 6.68
N TYR A 6 -15.49 8.30 6.26
CA TYR A 6 -16.10 7.34 7.18
C TYR A 6 -16.08 5.91 6.62
N CYS A 7 -14.96 5.23 6.83
CA CYS A 7 -14.85 3.89 7.41
C CYS A 7 -13.34 3.56 7.48
N TRP A 8 -12.88 2.75 8.44
CA TRP A 8 -11.50 2.21 8.55
C TRP A 8 -10.43 2.95 9.38
N ARG A 9 -10.60 4.20 9.83
CA ARG A 9 -9.44 4.92 10.43
C ARG A 9 -9.18 4.71 11.94
N ARG A 10 -10.16 4.25 12.74
CA ARG A 10 -10.01 4.31 14.22
C ARG A 10 -9.59 3.02 14.92
N HIS A 11 -9.62 1.86 14.27
CA HIS A 11 -9.19 0.59 14.91
C HIS A 11 -7.87 0.03 14.36
N TRP A 12 -7.35 0.63 13.28
CA TRP A 12 -6.34 0.00 12.41
C TRP A 12 -4.92 0.48 12.65
N VAL A 13 -4.75 1.69 13.19
CA VAL A 13 -3.42 2.30 13.37
C VAL A 13 -2.71 1.77 14.62
N GLU A 14 -3.43 1.36 15.65
CA GLU A 14 -2.84 0.93 16.93
C GLU A 14 -2.14 -0.44 16.86
N LYS A 15 -2.51 -1.30 15.90
CA LYS A 15 -1.92 -2.65 15.72
C LYS A 15 -0.98 -2.77 14.51
N TRP A 16 -0.78 -1.71 13.73
CA TRP A 16 0.05 -1.73 12.54
C TRP A 16 1.47 -1.20 12.85
N PRO A 17 2.52 -2.04 12.85
CA PRO A 17 3.88 -1.58 13.10
C PRO A 17 4.47 -0.75 11.95
N GLY A 18 3.72 -0.49 10.87
CA GLY A 18 4.08 0.56 9.90
C GLY A 18 5.44 0.38 9.28
N GLN A 19 5.72 -0.76 8.63
CA GLN A 19 7.07 -1.02 8.14
C GLN A 19 7.15 -1.07 6.61
N ASN A 20 7.99 -0.19 6.04
CA ASN A 20 8.55 -0.35 4.71
C ASN A 20 9.67 -1.39 4.79
N VAL A 21 9.32 -2.67 4.72
CA VAL A 21 10.29 -3.77 4.81
C VAL A 21 10.70 -4.18 3.41
N LYS A 22 11.99 -4.08 3.10
CA LYS A 22 12.59 -4.89 2.04
C LYS A 22 12.93 -6.23 2.67
N ASN A 23 12.27 -7.30 2.25
CA ASN A 23 12.78 -8.65 2.52
C ASN A 23 13.60 -9.06 1.31
N GLU A 24 14.81 -9.53 1.53
CA GLU A 24 15.70 -9.95 0.44
C GLU A 24 15.45 -11.40 0.02
N SER A 25 14.82 -12.20 0.90
CA SER A 25 14.47 -13.60 0.61
C SER A 25 13.14 -14.05 1.24
N ILE A 26 12.68 -15.22 0.81
CA ILE A 26 11.45 -15.87 1.31
C ILE A 26 11.66 -16.36 2.74
N GLU A 27 12.85 -16.86 3.07
CA GLU A 27 13.21 -17.36 4.40
C GLU A 27 13.14 -16.24 5.45
N GLU A 28 13.63 -15.06 5.11
CA GLU A 28 13.52 -13.86 5.97
C GLU A 28 12.06 -13.52 6.23
N PHE A 29 11.22 -13.57 5.21
CA PHE A 29 9.78 -13.32 5.33
C PHE A 29 9.10 -14.34 6.26
N ILE A 30 9.36 -15.63 6.08
CA ILE A 30 8.81 -16.71 6.92
C ILE A 30 9.27 -16.55 8.37
N THR A 31 10.54 -16.25 8.59
CA THR A 31 11.11 -16.03 9.92
C THR A 31 10.46 -14.83 10.62
N ARG A 32 10.18 -13.77 9.87
CA ARG A 32 9.56 -12.54 10.38
C ARG A 32 8.07 -12.71 10.68
N PHE A 33 7.38 -13.52 9.88
CA PHE A 33 5.94 -13.76 10.00
C PHE A 33 5.62 -15.26 10.16
N PRO A 34 6.08 -15.91 11.24
CA PRO A 34 5.99 -17.36 11.39
C PRO A 34 4.54 -17.87 11.54
N SER A 35 3.61 -16.99 11.91
CA SER A 35 2.19 -17.32 12.07
C SER A 35 1.40 -17.28 10.76
N VAL A 36 1.98 -16.72 9.69
CA VAL A 36 1.28 -16.51 8.42
C VAL A 36 1.30 -17.80 7.61
N LYS A 37 0.11 -18.33 7.29
CA LYS A 37 -0.05 -19.56 6.51
C LYS A 37 -0.37 -19.32 5.04
N GLU A 38 -1.04 -18.22 4.75
CA GLU A 38 -1.47 -17.81 3.42
C GLU A 38 -1.15 -16.32 3.26
N VAL A 39 -0.69 -15.94 2.07
CA VAL A 39 -0.43 -14.53 1.73
C VAL A 39 -1.21 -14.19 0.48
N MET A 40 -1.98 -13.11 0.54
CA MET A 40 -2.67 -12.53 -0.61
C MET A 40 -1.93 -11.26 -1.04
N ILE A 41 -1.75 -11.09 -2.34
CA ILE A 41 -1.09 -9.92 -2.92
C ILE A 41 -2.14 -9.08 -3.62
N ASP A 42 -2.31 -7.83 -3.20
CA ASP A 42 -3.25 -6.89 -3.81
C ASP A 42 -2.56 -5.59 -4.24
N GLY A 43 -3.06 -5.00 -5.32
CA GLY A 43 -2.58 -3.73 -5.86
C GLY A 43 -3.53 -2.59 -5.47
N THR A 44 -3.02 -1.61 -4.74
CA THR A 44 -3.81 -0.45 -4.30
C THR A 44 -3.36 0.85 -4.98
N GLU A 45 -4.32 1.67 -5.40
CA GLU A 45 -4.05 3.02 -5.93
C GLU A 45 -4.46 4.07 -4.90
N ARG A 46 -3.48 4.85 -4.41
CA ARG A 46 -3.71 5.92 -3.45
C ARG A 46 -3.60 7.30 -4.11
N PRO A 47 -4.56 8.21 -3.94
CA PRO A 47 -4.42 9.58 -4.43
C PRO A 47 -3.26 10.28 -3.74
N ILE A 48 -2.46 11.01 -4.51
CA ILE A 48 -1.36 11.84 -4.02
C ILE A 48 -1.58 13.30 -4.37
N GLN A 49 -0.89 14.20 -3.65
CA GLN A 49 -0.82 15.59 -4.05
C GLN A 49 -0.15 15.69 -5.43
N ARG A 50 -0.67 16.54 -6.31
CA ARG A 50 -0.12 16.75 -7.65
C ARG A 50 1.38 17.11 -7.53
N PRO A 51 2.29 16.31 -8.13
CA PRO A 51 3.69 16.65 -8.19
C PRO A 51 3.90 17.95 -8.98
N GLN A 52 4.85 18.78 -8.54
CA GLN A 52 5.22 20.02 -9.22
C GLN A 52 6.15 19.78 -10.42
N ASP A 53 6.97 18.73 -10.33
CA ASP A 53 7.84 18.31 -11.43
C ASP A 53 7.00 17.73 -12.58
N GLN A 54 7.18 18.26 -13.78
CA GLN A 54 6.35 17.91 -14.94
C GLN A 54 6.48 16.44 -15.34
N GLN A 55 7.67 15.85 -15.20
CA GLN A 55 7.89 14.46 -15.56
C GLN A 55 7.14 13.56 -14.57
N LYS A 56 7.35 13.76 -13.27
CA LYS A 56 6.63 13.04 -12.21
C LYS A 56 5.12 13.24 -12.30
N GLN A 57 4.68 14.41 -12.75
CA GLN A 57 3.26 14.66 -12.92
C GLN A 57 2.65 13.71 -13.97
N LYS A 58 3.32 13.49 -15.09
CA LYS A 58 2.87 12.55 -16.13
C LYS A 58 2.89 11.11 -15.62
N ASP A 59 3.99 10.72 -14.99
CA ASP A 59 4.21 9.37 -14.43
C ASP A 59 3.10 8.99 -13.41
N HIS A 60 2.69 9.94 -12.58
CA HIS A 60 1.69 9.69 -11.55
C HIS A 60 0.23 9.89 -12.00
N TYR A 61 -0.02 10.34 -13.24
CA TYR A 61 -1.39 10.63 -13.68
C TYR A 61 -2.13 9.36 -14.11
N SER A 62 -3.15 8.96 -13.34
CA SER A 62 -4.02 7.85 -13.72
C SER A 62 -5.16 8.33 -14.61
N GLY A 63 -5.14 7.93 -15.90
CA GLY A 63 -6.18 8.26 -16.86
C GLY A 63 -7.56 7.70 -16.50
N LYS A 64 -7.61 6.46 -15.98
CA LYS A 64 -8.85 5.82 -15.54
C LYS A 64 -9.49 6.56 -14.36
N LYS A 65 -8.68 7.00 -13.41
CA LYS A 65 -9.12 7.67 -12.18
C LYS A 65 -9.22 9.18 -12.31
N LYS A 66 -8.71 9.75 -13.42
CA LYS A 66 -8.60 11.18 -13.73
C LYS A 66 -7.93 12.00 -12.62
N ARG A 67 -6.89 11.44 -12.00
CA ARG A 67 -6.19 12.06 -10.86
C ARG A 67 -4.77 11.51 -10.71
N HIS A 68 -3.93 12.22 -9.95
CA HIS A 68 -2.59 11.74 -9.62
C HIS A 68 -2.66 10.69 -8.52
N THR A 69 -2.10 9.52 -8.77
CA THR A 69 -2.13 8.38 -7.86
C THR A 69 -0.74 7.76 -7.74
N SER A 70 -0.48 7.16 -6.59
CA SER A 70 0.63 6.23 -6.40
C SER A 70 0.08 4.82 -6.27
N GLN A 71 0.73 3.86 -6.90
CA GLN A 71 0.40 2.46 -6.78
C GLN A 71 1.28 1.81 -5.71
N HIS A 72 0.70 0.86 -4.99
CA HIS A 72 1.39 0.06 -3.99
C HIS A 72 0.92 -1.38 -4.06
N LEU A 73 1.85 -2.31 -3.87
CA LEU A 73 1.53 -3.69 -3.58
C LEU A 73 1.40 -3.87 -2.08
N ILE A 74 0.35 -4.56 -1.67
CA ILE A 74 0.09 -4.92 -0.28
C ILE A 74 0.12 -6.44 -0.19
N LEU A 75 0.84 -6.95 0.80
CA LEU A 75 0.71 -8.32 1.25
C LEU A 75 -0.25 -8.35 2.42
N THR A 76 -1.22 -9.24 2.39
CA THR A 76 -2.21 -9.43 3.47
C THR A 76 -2.30 -10.90 3.84
N ASP A 77 -2.81 -11.17 5.03
CA ASP A 77 -3.22 -12.48 5.52
C ASP A 77 -4.65 -12.37 6.07
N ARG A 78 -5.33 -13.49 6.30
CA ARG A 78 -6.75 -13.49 6.69
C ARG A 78 -7.03 -12.75 7.98
N GLU A 79 -6.09 -12.81 8.92
CA GLU A 79 -6.21 -12.12 10.21
C GLU A 79 -5.58 -10.72 10.18
N ARG A 80 -4.61 -10.50 9.29
CA ARG A 80 -3.81 -9.28 9.22
C ARG A 80 -3.97 -8.61 7.87
N PRO A 81 -4.72 -7.51 7.84
CA PRO A 81 -5.15 -6.92 6.59
C PRO A 81 -4.07 -6.09 5.86
N VAL A 82 -2.94 -5.85 6.51
CA VAL A 82 -1.70 -5.41 5.88
C VAL A 82 -0.60 -6.18 6.62
N LEU A 83 0.39 -6.71 5.90
CA LEU A 83 1.60 -7.35 6.43
C LEU A 83 2.85 -6.62 5.91
N VAL A 84 2.83 -6.27 4.62
CA VAL A 84 3.86 -5.48 3.96
C VAL A 84 3.18 -4.48 3.02
N LEU A 85 3.72 -3.26 2.96
CA LEU A 85 3.38 -2.27 1.96
C LEU A 85 4.63 -2.01 1.12
N SER A 86 4.53 -2.18 -0.19
CA SER A 86 5.64 -1.87 -1.08
C SER A 86 5.90 -0.38 -1.15
N LEU A 87 7.15 -0.04 -1.50
CA LEU A 87 7.46 1.30 -1.96
C LEU A 87 6.60 1.66 -3.18
N MET A 88 6.40 2.96 -3.36
CA MET A 88 5.63 3.50 -4.47
C MET A 88 6.18 2.98 -5.80
N THR A 89 5.35 2.26 -6.56
CA THR A 89 5.68 1.95 -7.95
C THR A 89 5.47 3.21 -8.78
N ARG A 90 6.51 3.59 -9.52
CA ARG A 90 6.40 4.65 -10.53
C ARG A 90 5.55 4.10 -11.68
N GLY A 91 4.51 4.85 -12.05
CA GLY A 91 3.77 4.64 -13.28
C GLY A 91 4.54 5.18 -14.48
#